data_AF-A0A3C0EKL5-F1
#
_entry.id   AF-A0A3C0EKL5-F1
#
_cell.length_a   1.000
_cell.length_b   1.000
_cell.length_c   1.000
_cell.angle_alpha   90.00
_cell.angle_beta   90.00
_cell.angle_gamma   90.00
#
_symmetry.space_group_name_H-M   'P 1'
#
loop_
_entity.id
_entity.type
_entity.pdbx_description
1 polymer ?
#
loop_
_entity_poly.entity_id
_entity_poly.type
_entity_poly.pdbx_seq_one_letter_code
_entity_poly.pdbx_strand_id
1 'polypeptide(L)'
;MATQIAMGPWFVRDESMPYAPGCSFEIIKRKAQTGKLTAQSIIRGPSTHQFWMHADQVPGIAHLIGICHQCSCKVNPKERLCPECHAPFDSLEHRNELGLQYPNAESAHQARIQLEQLKNADHSDAVTTPSVQPQPTPTPSPVAAKPQPLPVTPASEAQPTVDSAISSLGPVASSVPLPDSTQLIPDSQQVHPQESDEPTRSIKTADLNKQAQHLSATVIVMIVCIVVLLALIVMLYLGSRKPGGVTGKEPIPRELGTTGALREETLPTVSEDAPAKPVDMPDPVGPMRLHQVINDARTLEQQGHSSEALAKLREYEQSLEDGKLEPDLKNEIQRLEKIIARKNAASFFGSSE
;
A
#
# COMPACT_ATOMS: atom_id res chain seq x y z
N MET A 1 -18.89 -12.34 10.72
CA MET A 1 -18.96 -10.91 11.13
C MET A 1 -17.95 -10.13 10.31
N ALA A 2 -18.42 -9.15 9.52
CA ALA A 2 -17.52 -8.16 8.93
C ALA A 2 -17.20 -7.15 10.03
N THR A 3 -15.95 -7.09 10.47
CA THR A 3 -15.47 -6.01 11.33
C THR A 3 -15.43 -4.73 10.51
N GLN A 4 -15.76 -3.57 11.11
CA GLN A 4 -15.81 -2.28 10.42
C GLN A 4 -14.51 -1.92 9.67
N ILE A 5 -13.38 -2.48 10.12
CA ILE A 5 -12.04 -2.37 9.51
C ILE A 5 -11.97 -3.00 8.10
N ALA A 6 -12.86 -3.93 7.77
CA ALA A 6 -12.88 -4.62 6.49
C ALA A 6 -13.57 -3.82 5.37
N MET A 7 -14.24 -2.72 5.69
CA MET A 7 -14.95 -1.90 4.71
C MET A 7 -13.96 -1.07 3.89
N GLY A 8 -14.17 -0.99 2.59
CA GLY A 8 -13.31 -0.20 1.70
C GLY A 8 -13.98 0.10 0.36
N PRO A 9 -13.28 0.83 -0.53
CA PRO A 9 -13.87 1.37 -1.76
C PRO A 9 -14.04 0.33 -2.87
N TRP A 10 -13.69 -0.94 -2.63
CA TRP A 10 -13.76 -2.00 -3.63
C TRP A 10 -15.03 -2.84 -3.48
N PHE A 11 -15.75 -3.02 -4.57
CA PHE A 11 -16.96 -3.84 -4.62
C PHE A 11 -16.73 -5.02 -5.56
N VAL A 12 -17.13 -6.21 -5.13
CA VAL A 12 -17.10 -7.43 -5.95
C VAL A 12 -18.54 -7.87 -6.13
N ARG A 13 -18.96 -8.04 -7.38
CA ARG A 13 -20.29 -8.54 -7.70
C ARG A 13 -20.31 -10.05 -7.50
N ASP A 14 -21.08 -10.49 -6.52
CA ASP A 14 -21.32 -11.90 -6.22
C ASP A 14 -22.82 -12.16 -6.31
N GLU A 15 -23.24 -13.13 -7.11
CA GLU A 15 -24.65 -13.48 -7.29
C GLU A 15 -25.28 -14.00 -6.00
N SER A 16 -24.49 -14.63 -5.13
CA SER A 16 -24.95 -15.13 -3.83
C SER A 16 -25.12 -14.02 -2.79
N MET A 17 -24.44 -12.88 -2.99
CA MET A 17 -24.42 -11.75 -2.07
C MET A 17 -24.47 -10.41 -2.85
N PRO A 18 -25.61 -10.08 -3.49
CA PRO A 18 -25.73 -8.89 -4.33
C PRO A 18 -25.55 -7.56 -3.57
N TYR A 19 -25.74 -7.59 -2.25
CA TYR A 19 -25.62 -6.43 -1.36
C TYR A 19 -24.41 -6.54 -0.42
N ALA A 20 -23.36 -7.25 -0.83
CA ALA A 20 -22.13 -7.29 -0.06
C ALA A 20 -21.56 -5.87 0.12
N PRO A 21 -21.16 -5.47 1.34
CA PRO A 21 -20.51 -4.18 1.55
C PRO A 21 -19.18 -4.14 0.79
N GLY A 22 -18.73 -2.93 0.47
CA GLY A 22 -17.40 -2.72 -0.08
C GLY A 22 -16.30 -3.26 0.85
N CYS A 23 -15.16 -3.61 0.29
CA CYS A 23 -14.03 -4.23 0.97
C CYS A 23 -12.73 -3.47 0.71
N SER A 24 -11.73 -3.69 1.57
CA SER A 24 -10.41 -3.10 1.40
C SER A 24 -9.61 -3.77 0.27
N PHE A 25 -8.59 -3.08 -0.26
CA PHE A 25 -7.72 -3.63 -1.30
C PHE A 25 -6.98 -4.89 -0.83
N GLU A 26 -6.62 -4.97 0.45
CA GLU A 26 -5.97 -6.13 1.08
C GLU A 26 -6.87 -7.37 1.04
N ILE A 27 -8.19 -7.18 1.18
CA ILE A 27 -9.17 -8.25 1.05
C ILE A 27 -9.26 -8.71 -0.41
N ILE A 28 -9.24 -7.79 -1.37
CA ILE A 28 -9.19 -8.13 -2.80
C ILE A 28 -7.92 -8.94 -3.11
N LYS A 29 -6.75 -8.48 -2.63
CA LYS A 29 -5.47 -9.18 -2.77
C LYS A 29 -5.52 -10.59 -2.18
N ARG A 30 -6.09 -10.75 -0.98
CA ARG A 30 -6.27 -12.07 -0.36
C ARG A 30 -7.22 -12.94 -1.17
N LYS A 31 -8.34 -12.39 -1.67
CA LYS A 31 -9.28 -13.13 -2.55
C LYS A 31 -8.61 -13.61 -3.83
N ALA A 32 -7.79 -12.78 -4.48
CA ALA A 32 -6.99 -13.16 -5.65
C ALA A 32 -5.99 -14.28 -5.32
N GLN A 33 -5.22 -14.15 -4.23
CA GLN A 33 -4.27 -15.16 -3.79
C GLN A 33 -4.93 -16.52 -3.47
N THR A 34 -6.14 -16.49 -2.91
CA THR A 34 -6.92 -17.71 -2.62
C THR A 34 -7.67 -18.27 -3.83
N GLY A 35 -7.59 -17.64 -5.01
CA GLY A 35 -8.32 -18.05 -6.22
C GLY A 35 -9.83 -17.79 -6.17
N LYS A 36 -10.33 -17.09 -5.15
CA LYS A 36 -11.74 -16.69 -5.04
C LYS A 36 -12.11 -15.53 -5.96
N LEU A 37 -11.12 -14.76 -6.40
CA LEU A 37 -11.27 -13.75 -7.43
C LEU A 37 -10.73 -14.32 -8.73
N THR A 38 -11.59 -14.46 -9.73
CA THR A 38 -11.26 -14.98 -11.06
C THR A 38 -11.16 -13.83 -12.06
N ALA A 39 -10.55 -14.07 -13.23
CA ALA A 39 -10.49 -13.10 -14.34
C ALA A 39 -11.87 -12.56 -14.74
N GLN A 40 -12.88 -13.42 -14.72
CA GLN A 40 -14.26 -13.09 -15.07
C GLN A 40 -15.07 -12.46 -13.94
N SER A 41 -14.48 -12.31 -12.75
CA SER A 41 -15.16 -11.63 -11.64
C SER A 41 -15.40 -10.16 -11.98
N ILE A 42 -16.63 -9.69 -11.75
CA ILE A 42 -16.99 -8.30 -12.00
C ILE A 42 -16.69 -7.49 -10.74
N ILE A 43 -15.82 -6.50 -10.86
CA ILE A 43 -15.37 -5.65 -9.75
C ILE A 43 -15.52 -4.16 -10.08
N ARG A 44 -15.64 -3.36 -9.04
CA ARG A 44 -15.67 -1.90 -9.11
C ARG A 44 -14.76 -1.34 -8.02
N GLY A 45 -14.03 -0.27 -8.31
CA GLY A 45 -13.24 0.42 -7.31
C GLY A 45 -12.55 1.67 -7.83
N PRO A 46 -11.59 2.21 -7.07
CA PRO A 46 -10.86 3.42 -7.43
C PRO A 46 -10.20 3.33 -8.82
N SER A 47 -9.49 2.25 -9.18
CA SER A 47 -8.84 2.21 -10.49
C SER A 47 -9.78 1.95 -11.67
N THR A 48 -11.03 1.60 -11.42
CA THR A 48 -12.05 1.45 -12.48
C THR A 48 -12.85 2.73 -12.72
N HIS A 49 -12.48 3.85 -12.09
CA HIS A 49 -13.26 5.10 -12.13
C HIS A 49 -14.72 4.87 -11.73
N GLN A 50 -14.95 4.00 -10.75
CA GLN A 50 -16.28 3.62 -10.27
C GLN A 50 -17.16 2.83 -11.26
N PHE A 51 -16.61 2.37 -12.40
CA PHE A 51 -17.32 1.46 -13.31
C PHE A 51 -17.17 0.00 -12.88
N TRP A 52 -18.14 -0.83 -13.24
CA TRP A 52 -18.06 -2.28 -13.12
C TRP A 52 -17.28 -2.84 -14.30
N MET A 53 -16.21 -3.57 -14.03
CA MET A 53 -15.29 -4.13 -15.03
C MET A 53 -14.90 -5.57 -14.67
N HIS A 54 -14.49 -6.35 -15.66
CA HIS A 54 -13.89 -7.66 -15.40
C HIS A 54 -12.53 -7.51 -14.71
N ALA A 55 -12.22 -8.38 -13.76
CA ALA A 55 -11.02 -8.28 -12.94
C ALA A 55 -9.70 -8.36 -13.74
N ASP A 56 -9.72 -9.00 -14.91
CA ASP A 56 -8.59 -9.04 -15.85
C ASP A 56 -8.30 -7.71 -16.55
N GLN A 57 -9.27 -6.81 -16.62
CA GLN A 57 -9.12 -5.48 -17.23
C GLN A 57 -8.83 -4.39 -16.20
N VAL A 58 -8.89 -4.68 -14.90
CA VAL A 58 -8.77 -3.65 -13.86
C VAL A 58 -7.29 -3.35 -13.53
N PRO A 59 -6.82 -2.10 -13.75
CA PRO A 59 -5.46 -1.70 -13.39
C PRO A 59 -5.21 -1.88 -11.88
N GLY A 60 -4.06 -2.44 -11.52
CA GLY A 60 -3.69 -2.74 -10.13
C GLY A 60 -4.33 -4.01 -9.54
N ILE A 61 -5.30 -4.64 -10.21
CA ILE A 61 -5.92 -5.91 -9.77
C ILE A 61 -5.58 -7.07 -10.70
N ALA A 62 -5.58 -6.84 -12.02
CA ALA A 62 -5.32 -7.90 -13.01
C ALA A 62 -4.00 -8.66 -12.76
N HIS A 63 -2.94 -7.96 -12.38
CA HIS A 63 -1.65 -8.61 -12.12
C HIS A 63 -1.72 -9.56 -10.91
N LEU A 64 -2.59 -9.29 -9.93
CA LEU A 64 -2.79 -10.14 -8.74
C LEU A 64 -3.40 -11.50 -9.11
N ILE A 65 -4.18 -11.56 -10.19
CA ILE A 65 -4.71 -12.81 -10.77
C ILE A 65 -3.81 -13.38 -11.87
N GLY A 66 -2.62 -12.78 -12.09
CA GLY A 66 -1.60 -13.26 -13.01
C GLY A 66 -1.79 -12.85 -14.47
N ILE A 67 -2.51 -11.75 -14.74
CA ILE A 67 -2.79 -11.26 -16.10
C ILE A 67 -2.45 -9.77 -16.21
N CYS A 68 -1.86 -9.33 -17.32
CA CYS A 68 -1.67 -7.91 -17.60
C CYS A 68 -2.99 -7.24 -18.01
N HIS A 69 -3.37 -6.14 -17.35
CA HIS A 69 -4.59 -5.39 -17.68
C HIS A 69 -4.59 -4.79 -19.10
N GLN A 70 -3.41 -4.52 -19.69
CA GLN A 70 -3.30 -3.85 -20.98
C GLN A 70 -3.22 -4.83 -22.16
N CYS A 71 -2.37 -5.85 -22.07
CA CYS A 71 -2.14 -6.80 -23.17
C CYS A 71 -2.66 -8.21 -22.89
N SER A 72 -3.22 -8.47 -21.70
CA SER A 72 -3.72 -9.79 -21.27
C SER A 72 -2.68 -10.92 -21.25
N CYS A 73 -1.38 -10.64 -21.34
CA CYS A 73 -0.35 -11.67 -21.18
C CYS A 73 -0.30 -12.18 -19.73
N LYS A 74 0.23 -13.39 -19.54
CA LYS A 74 0.45 -13.94 -18.19
C LYS A 74 1.62 -13.23 -17.52
N VAL A 75 1.42 -12.81 -16.29
CA VAL A 75 2.43 -12.06 -15.52
C VAL A 75 2.56 -12.60 -14.11
N ASN A 76 3.72 -12.38 -13.48
CA ASN A 76 3.90 -12.77 -12.09
C ASN A 76 3.20 -11.74 -11.18
N PRO A 77 2.37 -12.16 -10.20
CA PRO A 77 1.73 -11.23 -9.27
C PRO A 77 2.67 -10.37 -8.42
N LYS A 78 3.98 -10.67 -8.41
CA LYS A 78 5.01 -9.89 -7.70
C LYS A 78 5.76 -8.90 -8.59
N GLU A 79 5.56 -8.93 -9.91
CA GLU A 79 6.18 -7.99 -10.84
C GLU A 79 5.59 -6.58 -10.65
N ARG A 80 6.37 -5.55 -11.01
CA ARG A 80 5.92 -4.15 -10.98
C ARG A 80 5.51 -3.63 -12.36
N LEU A 81 5.99 -4.27 -13.43
CA LEU A 81 5.75 -3.91 -14.82
C LEU A 81 5.45 -5.18 -15.60
N CYS A 82 4.63 -5.06 -16.63
CA CYS A 82 4.40 -6.16 -17.57
C CYS A 82 5.67 -6.47 -18.38
N PRO A 83 6.10 -7.74 -18.50
CA PRO A 83 7.28 -8.09 -19.31
C PRO A 83 7.07 -7.88 -20.82
N GLU A 84 5.83 -7.88 -21.29
CA GLU A 84 5.51 -7.74 -22.72
C GLU A 84 5.29 -6.27 -23.11
N CYS A 85 4.32 -5.60 -22.48
CA CYS A 85 3.92 -4.24 -22.87
C CYS A 85 4.48 -3.15 -21.96
N HIS A 86 5.24 -3.50 -20.91
CA HIS A 86 5.81 -2.57 -19.93
C HIS A 86 4.77 -1.72 -19.18
N ALA A 87 3.48 -2.07 -19.25
CA ALA A 87 2.44 -1.40 -18.50
C ALA A 87 2.70 -1.53 -16.99
N PRO A 88 2.61 -0.43 -16.22
CA PRO A 88 2.86 -0.46 -14.78
C PRO A 88 1.71 -1.15 -14.04
N PHE A 89 2.08 -1.94 -13.02
CA PHE A 89 1.14 -2.55 -12.08
C PHE A 89 1.00 -1.70 -10.81
N ASP A 90 0.97 -0.38 -11.00
CA ASP A 90 1.09 0.63 -9.95
C ASP A 90 0.30 0.28 -8.68
N SER A 91 0.93 0.55 -7.54
CA SER A 91 0.26 0.49 -6.27
C SER A 91 -0.83 1.57 -6.23
N LEU A 92 -2.05 1.16 -5.86
CA LEU A 92 -3.20 2.05 -5.71
C LEU A 92 -3.01 3.15 -4.65
N GLU A 93 -1.86 3.18 -3.98
CA GLU A 93 -1.46 4.15 -2.96
C GLU A 93 -1.54 5.60 -3.46
N HIS A 94 -1.47 5.81 -4.79
CA HIS A 94 -1.46 7.14 -5.41
C HIS A 94 -2.85 7.61 -5.88
N ARG A 95 -3.88 6.75 -5.78
CA ARG A 95 -5.26 7.10 -6.14
C ARG A 95 -6.07 7.39 -4.88
N ASN A 96 -6.92 8.42 -4.94
CA ASN A 96 -7.85 8.69 -3.85
C ASN A 96 -9.00 7.67 -3.82
N GLU A 97 -9.88 7.77 -2.81
CA GLU A 97 -11.03 6.88 -2.64
C GLU A 97 -12.01 6.91 -3.83
N LEU A 98 -12.01 8.01 -4.58
CA LEU A 98 -12.82 8.19 -5.79
C LEU A 98 -12.16 7.61 -7.04
N GLY A 99 -10.90 7.18 -6.96
CA GLY A 99 -10.16 6.68 -8.13
C GLY A 99 -9.44 7.74 -8.95
N LEU A 100 -9.50 9.00 -8.51
CA LEU A 100 -8.82 10.11 -9.13
C LEU A 100 -7.35 10.07 -8.73
N GLN A 101 -6.48 10.29 -9.72
CA GLN A 101 -5.05 10.47 -9.47
C GLN A 101 -4.84 11.88 -8.90
N TYR A 102 -4.01 11.97 -7.87
CA TYR A 102 -3.52 13.26 -7.41
C TYR A 102 -2.53 13.83 -8.43
N PRO A 103 -2.59 15.13 -8.77
CA PRO A 103 -1.69 15.74 -9.76
C PRO A 103 -0.21 15.64 -9.36
N ASN A 104 0.09 15.58 -8.07
CA ASN A 104 1.43 15.37 -7.55
C ASN A 104 1.37 14.73 -6.14
N ALA A 105 2.50 14.20 -5.67
CA ALA A 105 2.60 13.55 -4.35
C ALA A 105 2.28 14.51 -3.19
N GLU A 106 2.58 15.81 -3.34
CA GLU A 106 2.28 16.83 -2.35
C GLU A 106 0.77 17.00 -2.14
N SER A 107 -0.01 17.08 -3.22
CA SER A 107 -1.47 17.17 -3.16
C SER A 107 -2.12 15.92 -2.54
N ALA A 108 -1.54 14.73 -2.79
CA ALA A 108 -1.98 13.50 -2.12
C ALA A 108 -1.72 13.57 -0.61
N HIS A 109 -0.57 14.10 -0.20
CA HIS A 109 -0.21 14.28 1.20
C HIS A 109 -1.11 15.32 1.90
N GLN A 110 -1.36 16.45 1.26
CA GLN A 110 -2.26 17.49 1.77
C GLN A 110 -3.68 16.96 1.96
N ALA A 111 -4.20 16.20 0.99
CA ALA A 111 -5.52 15.57 1.10
C ALA A 111 -5.60 14.57 2.27
N ARG A 112 -4.51 13.82 2.52
CA ARG A 112 -4.42 12.92 3.69
C ARG A 112 -4.45 13.70 5.01
N ILE A 113 -3.67 14.78 5.13
CA ILE A 113 -3.67 15.64 6.32
C ILE A 113 -5.07 16.22 6.56
N GLN A 114 -5.73 16.70 5.50
CA GLN A 114 -7.06 17.29 5.60
C GLN A 114 -8.11 16.27 6.06
N LEU A 115 -8.06 15.03 5.56
CA LEU A 115 -8.96 13.96 6.00
C LEU A 115 -8.73 13.61 7.48
N GLU A 116 -7.48 13.56 7.91
CA GLU A 116 -7.12 13.30 9.32
C GLU A 116 -7.60 14.44 10.23
N GLN A 117 -7.48 15.70 9.80
CA GLN A 117 -8.01 16.86 10.52
C GLN A 117 -9.53 16.79 10.67
N LEU A 118 -10.27 16.47 9.60
CA LEU A 118 -11.73 16.33 9.66
C LEU A 118 -12.15 15.20 10.61
N LYS A 119 -11.47 14.06 10.54
CA LYS A 119 -11.73 12.92 11.43
C LYS A 119 -11.50 13.28 12.90
N ASN A 120 -10.48 14.09 13.19
CA ASN A 120 -10.18 14.56 14.54
C ASN A 120 -11.16 15.63 15.03
N ALA A 121 -11.68 16.48 14.13
CA ALA A 121 -12.71 17.48 14.45
C ALA A 121 -14.01 16.81 14.90
N ASP A 122 -14.47 15.76 14.21
CA ASP A 122 -15.68 15.01 14.58
C ASP A 122 -15.62 14.37 15.98
N HIS A 123 -14.42 14.15 16.52
CA HIS A 123 -14.24 13.58 17.86
C HIS A 123 -14.21 14.65 18.97
N SER A 124 -14.08 15.93 18.62
CA SER A 124 -13.88 17.02 19.61
C SER A 124 -15.19 17.67 20.06
N ASP A 125 -16.27 17.57 19.27
CA ASP A 125 -17.57 18.21 19.58
C ASP A 125 -18.58 17.30 20.29
N ALA A 126 -18.23 16.05 20.61
CA ALA A 126 -19.13 15.11 21.30
C ALA A 126 -19.26 15.34 22.82
N VAL A 127 -18.64 16.38 23.39
CA VAL A 127 -18.74 16.71 24.82
C VAL A 127 -19.26 18.14 25.01
N THR A 128 -20.44 18.45 24.49
CA THR A 128 -21.40 19.36 25.14
C THR A 128 -22.76 19.06 24.52
N THR A 129 -23.47 18.08 25.05
CA THR A 129 -24.91 17.97 24.78
C THR A 129 -25.58 19.08 25.58
N PRO A 130 -26.09 20.17 24.97
CA PRO A 130 -27.02 21.03 25.69
C PRO A 130 -28.23 20.17 26.05
N SER A 131 -28.55 20.11 27.34
CA SER A 131 -29.75 19.48 27.87
C SER A 131 -30.97 20.13 27.21
N VAL A 132 -31.50 19.50 26.16
CA VAL A 132 -32.75 19.91 25.51
C VAL A 132 -33.88 19.50 26.44
N GLN A 133 -34.46 20.48 27.12
CA GLN A 133 -35.67 20.35 27.90
C GLN A 133 -36.82 19.87 26.98
N PRO A 134 -37.59 18.84 27.37
CA PRO A 134 -38.61 18.25 26.50
C PRO A 134 -39.73 19.25 26.18
N GLN A 135 -39.87 19.56 24.89
CA GLN A 135 -40.96 20.35 24.36
C GLN A 135 -42.21 19.47 24.17
N PRO A 136 -43.42 19.93 24.55
CA PRO A 136 -44.64 19.13 24.47
C PRO A 136 -45.04 18.81 23.03
N THR A 137 -45.46 17.56 22.84
CA THR A 137 -45.86 16.92 21.59
C THR A 137 -47.13 17.56 21.01
N PRO A 138 -47.14 18.02 19.74
CA PRO A 138 -48.40 18.26 19.04
C PRO A 138 -49.01 16.95 18.53
N THR A 139 -50.28 16.77 18.86
CA THR A 139 -51.19 15.69 18.48
C THR A 139 -51.22 15.41 16.97
N PRO A 140 -51.17 14.14 16.51
CA PRO A 140 -51.34 13.80 15.10
C PRO A 140 -52.82 13.80 14.68
N SER A 141 -53.14 14.54 13.62
CA SER A 141 -54.40 14.42 12.87
C SER A 141 -54.34 13.23 11.90
N PRO A 142 -55.44 12.47 11.70
CA PRO A 142 -55.50 11.32 10.80
C PRO A 142 -56.16 11.67 9.46
N VAL A 143 -55.42 11.58 8.34
CA VAL A 143 -56.00 11.50 6.97
C VAL A 143 -55.00 10.68 6.14
N ALA A 144 -55.19 9.38 5.90
CA ALA A 144 -56.14 8.76 4.96
C ALA A 144 -55.97 9.22 3.50
N ALA A 145 -55.03 8.61 2.76
CA ALA A 145 -55.16 8.49 1.30
C ALA A 145 -54.40 7.27 0.78
N LYS A 146 -55.14 6.38 0.13
CA LYS A 146 -54.73 5.12 -0.50
C LYS A 146 -54.22 5.44 -1.92
N PRO A 147 -52.98 5.09 -2.32
CA PRO A 147 -52.56 5.25 -3.71
C PRO A 147 -53.23 4.21 -4.61
N GLN A 148 -53.95 4.68 -5.63
CA GLN A 148 -54.46 3.85 -6.73
C GLN A 148 -53.30 3.40 -7.64
N PRO A 149 -53.35 2.18 -8.20
CA PRO A 149 -52.41 1.73 -9.23
C PRO A 149 -52.73 2.35 -10.60
N LEU A 150 -51.71 2.89 -11.26
CA LEU A 150 -51.76 3.36 -12.65
C LEU A 150 -51.71 2.17 -13.64
N PRO A 151 -52.39 2.27 -14.80
CA PRO A 151 -52.38 1.24 -15.83
C PRO A 151 -51.07 1.21 -16.63
N VAL A 152 -50.59 0.00 -16.87
CA VAL A 152 -49.44 -0.31 -17.72
C VAL A 152 -49.89 -0.26 -19.18
N THR A 153 -49.22 0.52 -20.02
CA THR A 153 -49.39 0.50 -21.48
C THR A 153 -48.07 0.09 -22.13
N PRO A 154 -48.04 -0.88 -23.06
CA PRO A 154 -46.83 -1.25 -23.78
C PRO A 154 -46.67 -0.36 -25.03
N ALA A 155 -45.51 0.26 -25.19
CA ALA A 155 -45.05 0.87 -26.44
C ALA A 155 -43.60 0.42 -26.64
N SER A 156 -43.38 -0.54 -27.53
CA SER A 156 -43.18 -0.35 -28.98
C SER A 156 -41.77 0.17 -29.28
N GLU A 157 -40.96 -0.81 -29.64
CA GLU A 157 -39.70 -0.83 -30.37
C GLU A 157 -39.62 0.26 -31.46
N ALA A 158 -38.60 1.12 -31.37
CA ALA A 158 -38.08 1.89 -32.50
C ALA A 158 -36.62 2.24 -32.24
N GLN A 159 -35.74 1.73 -33.11
CA GLN A 159 -34.36 2.18 -33.25
C GLN A 159 -34.31 3.63 -33.74
N PRO A 160 -33.19 4.34 -33.50
CA PRO A 160 -32.63 5.11 -34.59
C PRO A 160 -31.10 4.97 -34.70
N THR A 161 -30.67 4.65 -35.92
CA THR A 161 -29.44 5.11 -36.55
C THR A 161 -29.44 6.63 -36.66
N VAL A 162 -28.30 7.29 -36.38
CA VAL A 162 -27.66 8.28 -37.27
C VAL A 162 -26.30 8.75 -36.74
N ASP A 163 -25.40 8.90 -37.71
CA ASP A 163 -24.06 9.47 -37.67
C ASP A 163 -23.99 10.98 -37.35
N SER A 164 -22.74 11.39 -37.11
CA SER A 164 -22.14 12.68 -37.47
C SER A 164 -22.17 13.85 -36.46
N ALA A 165 -20.97 14.06 -35.89
CA ALA A 165 -20.15 15.26 -36.02
C ALA A 165 -20.54 16.57 -35.30
N ILE A 166 -19.47 17.26 -34.89
CA ILE A 166 -19.25 18.72 -34.80
C ILE A 166 -19.03 19.29 -33.37
N SER A 167 -17.87 19.98 -33.26
CA SER A 167 -17.53 21.16 -32.45
C SER A 167 -17.10 21.05 -30.98
N SER A 168 -15.77 21.13 -30.81
CA SER A 168 -15.05 22.27 -30.19
C SER A 168 -15.85 23.25 -29.31
N LEU A 169 -15.53 23.26 -28.01
CA LEU A 169 -15.71 24.41 -27.12
C LEU A 169 -14.42 24.60 -26.29
N GLY A 170 -13.95 25.85 -26.27
CA GLY A 170 -12.69 26.29 -25.69
C GLY A 170 -12.67 26.43 -24.16
N PRO A 171 -11.56 26.90 -23.59
CA PRO A 171 -11.33 26.91 -22.16
C PRO A 171 -11.97 28.12 -21.49
N VAL A 172 -12.79 27.87 -20.47
CA VAL A 172 -13.31 28.90 -19.56
C VAL A 172 -12.38 28.97 -18.35
N ALA A 173 -11.65 30.07 -18.25
CA ALA A 173 -10.90 30.44 -17.05
C ALA A 173 -11.88 30.99 -16.00
N SER A 174 -11.92 30.37 -14.82
CA SER A 174 -12.59 30.93 -13.64
C SER A 174 -11.59 31.05 -12.50
N SER A 175 -11.16 32.29 -12.27
CA SER A 175 -10.48 32.77 -11.08
C SER A 175 -11.51 32.93 -9.95
N VAL A 176 -11.29 32.28 -8.81
CA VAL A 176 -12.02 32.50 -7.56
C VAL A 176 -11.05 33.10 -6.54
N PRO A 177 -11.38 34.23 -5.89
CA PRO A 177 -10.50 34.88 -4.93
C PRO A 177 -10.57 34.24 -3.53
N LEU A 178 -9.39 34.18 -2.90
CA LEU A 178 -9.13 33.84 -1.50
C LEU A 178 -9.78 34.88 -0.56
N PRO A 179 -10.42 34.46 0.55
CA PRO A 179 -10.52 35.30 1.73
C PRO A 179 -9.43 34.95 2.75
N ASP A 180 -8.60 35.96 2.96
CA ASP A 180 -7.66 36.14 4.07
C ASP A 180 -8.42 36.26 5.39
N SER A 181 -8.01 35.52 6.43
CA SER A 181 -8.53 35.70 7.79
C SER A 181 -7.49 35.23 8.80
N THR A 182 -6.56 36.14 9.03
CA THR A 182 -5.77 36.27 10.25
C THR A 182 -6.70 36.60 11.43
N GLN A 183 -6.85 35.71 12.41
CA GLN A 183 -7.24 36.11 13.77
C GLN A 183 -6.40 35.40 14.84
N LEU A 184 -5.62 36.23 15.50
CA LEU A 184 -5.01 36.06 16.82
C LEU A 184 -6.11 35.92 17.89
N ILE A 185 -6.02 34.89 18.74
CA ILE A 185 -6.61 34.92 20.10
C ILE A 185 -5.59 34.30 21.09
N PRO A 186 -5.43 34.89 22.30
CA PRO A 186 -4.24 34.73 23.14
C PRO A 186 -4.40 33.67 24.24
N ASP A 187 -3.25 33.40 24.88
CA ASP A 187 -3.03 32.70 26.13
C ASP A 187 -4.14 32.88 27.18
N SER A 188 -4.56 31.78 27.81
CA SER A 188 -5.04 31.80 29.19
C SER A 188 -4.96 30.44 29.89
N GLN A 189 -4.19 30.48 30.97
CA GLN A 189 -4.50 29.94 32.30
C GLN A 189 -4.42 28.43 32.55
N GLN A 190 -3.20 28.07 32.96
CA GLN A 190 -2.89 27.20 34.09
C GLN A 190 -3.96 27.21 35.20
N VAL A 191 -4.55 26.04 35.47
CA VAL A 191 -5.31 25.76 36.69
C VAL A 191 -4.72 24.51 37.35
N HIS A 192 -4.22 24.71 38.57
CA HIS A 192 -3.84 23.69 39.54
C HIS A 192 -5.01 22.72 39.83
N PRO A 193 -4.71 21.47 40.19
CA PRO A 193 -5.40 20.91 41.34
C PRO A 193 -4.43 20.44 42.43
N GLN A 194 -4.77 20.85 43.64
CA GLN A 194 -4.24 20.42 44.92
C GLN A 194 -5.06 19.20 45.41
N GLU A 195 -4.41 18.37 46.23
CA GLU A 195 -4.99 17.45 47.22
C GLU A 195 -5.78 16.22 46.75
N SER A 196 -5.32 15.02 47.13
CA SER A 196 -5.83 14.34 48.34
C SER A 196 -5.34 12.89 48.46
N ASP A 197 -4.86 12.61 49.66
CA ASP A 197 -4.69 11.37 50.41
C ASP A 197 -4.93 9.98 49.79
N GLU A 198 -3.88 9.18 49.96
CA GLU A 198 -3.82 7.72 49.99
C GLU A 198 -4.75 7.13 51.08
N PRO A 199 -5.44 6.00 50.82
CA PRO A 199 -5.13 4.83 51.64
C PRO A 199 -5.16 3.49 50.88
N THR A 200 -4.10 2.72 51.12
CA THR A 200 -4.13 1.27 51.42
C THR A 200 -4.81 0.32 50.42
N ARG A 201 -4.02 -0.33 49.56
CA ARG A 201 -4.47 -1.54 48.84
C ARG A 201 -3.35 -2.58 48.71
N SER A 202 -2.97 -3.19 49.84
CA SER A 202 -1.91 -4.21 49.94
C SER A 202 -2.42 -5.66 50.04
N ILE A 203 -3.51 -6.01 49.35
CA ILE A 203 -3.98 -7.40 49.30
C ILE A 203 -4.48 -7.73 47.89
N LYS A 204 -3.58 -8.15 46.98
CA LYS A 204 -3.93 -8.86 45.72
C LYS A 204 -2.74 -9.40 44.90
N THR A 205 -1.53 -9.49 45.46
CA THR A 205 -0.35 -9.95 44.71
C THR A 205 -0.22 -11.49 44.62
N ALA A 206 -0.99 -12.26 45.41
CA ALA A 206 -0.92 -13.72 45.39
C ALA A 206 -1.71 -14.38 44.23
N ASP A 207 -2.82 -13.78 43.79
CA ASP A 207 -3.65 -14.36 42.72
C ASP A 207 -3.13 -14.09 41.30
N LEU A 208 -2.41 -12.97 41.11
CA LEU A 208 -1.79 -12.63 39.82
C LEU A 208 -0.69 -13.63 39.40
N ASN A 209 0.01 -14.23 40.37
CA ASN A 209 1.08 -15.19 40.08
C ASN A 209 0.52 -16.56 39.62
N LYS A 210 -0.62 -17.00 40.15
CA LYS A 210 -1.30 -18.23 39.69
C LYS A 210 -1.85 -18.07 38.27
N GLN A 211 -2.33 -16.87 37.92
CA GLN A 211 -2.84 -16.59 36.57
C GLN A 211 -1.70 -16.54 35.53
N ALA A 212 -0.52 -16.04 35.90
CA ALA A 212 0.66 -16.04 35.03
C ALA A 212 1.19 -17.46 34.73
N GLN A 213 1.12 -18.39 35.70
CA GLN A 213 1.56 -19.78 35.49
C GLN A 213 0.62 -20.60 34.58
N HIS A 214 -0.68 -20.28 34.55
CA HIS A 214 -1.61 -20.97 33.66
C HIS A 214 -1.44 -20.57 32.18
N LEU A 215 -1.08 -19.30 31.94
CA LEU A 215 -0.83 -18.77 30.60
C LEU A 215 0.43 -19.40 29.98
N SER A 216 1.51 -19.58 30.75
CA SER A 216 2.73 -20.21 30.23
C SER A 216 2.54 -21.67 29.82
N ALA A 217 1.79 -22.45 30.61
CA ALA A 217 1.49 -23.85 30.27
C ALA A 217 0.66 -23.97 28.98
N THR A 218 -0.36 -23.12 28.80
CA THR A 218 -1.18 -23.13 27.58
C THR A 218 -0.39 -22.74 26.33
N VAL A 219 0.51 -21.76 26.44
CA VAL A 219 1.37 -21.32 25.33
C VAL A 219 2.37 -22.42 24.96
N ILE A 220 2.97 -23.11 25.93
CA ILE A 220 3.89 -24.23 25.69
C ILE A 220 3.17 -25.37 24.94
N VAL A 221 1.97 -25.77 25.38
CA VAL A 221 1.17 -26.81 24.71
C VAL A 221 0.84 -26.40 23.27
N MET A 222 0.48 -25.13 23.04
CA MET A 222 0.20 -24.61 21.71
C MET A 222 1.44 -24.66 20.80
N ILE A 223 2.61 -24.29 21.30
CA ILE A 223 3.87 -24.35 20.54
C ILE A 223 4.20 -25.80 20.18
N VAL A 224 4.09 -26.74 21.13
CA VAL A 224 4.32 -28.17 20.86
C VAL A 224 3.35 -28.69 19.80
N CYS A 225 2.06 -28.33 19.87
CA CYS A 225 1.09 -28.69 18.83
C CYS A 225 1.47 -28.15 17.45
N ILE A 226 1.92 -26.90 17.34
CA ILE A 226 2.36 -26.30 16.07
C ILE A 226 3.56 -27.07 15.51
N VAL A 227 4.56 -27.38 16.34
CA VAL A 227 5.77 -28.10 15.90
C VAL A 227 5.42 -29.50 15.38
N VAL A 228 4.54 -30.23 16.08
CA VAL A 228 4.07 -31.55 15.64
C VAL A 228 3.31 -31.46 14.31
N LEU A 229 2.45 -30.44 14.15
CA LEU A 229 1.67 -30.24 12.94
C LEU A 229 2.56 -29.89 11.74
N LEU A 230 3.58 -29.05 11.94
CA LEU A 230 4.59 -28.75 10.91
C LEU A 230 5.40 -29.99 10.52
N ALA A 231 5.81 -30.82 11.49
CA ALA A 231 6.52 -32.07 11.20
C ALA A 231 5.66 -33.04 10.36
N LEU A 232 4.35 -33.15 10.67
CA LEU A 232 3.42 -33.95 9.87
C LEU A 232 3.27 -33.40 8.44
N ILE A 233 3.16 -32.08 8.27
CA ILE A 233 3.10 -31.45 6.94
C ILE A 233 4.37 -31.78 6.13
N VAL A 234 5.54 -31.68 6.75
CA VAL A 234 6.83 -32.02 6.09
C VAL A 234 6.87 -33.49 5.70
N MET A 235 6.44 -34.40 6.58
CA MET A 235 6.37 -35.83 6.28
C MET A 235 5.40 -36.14 5.14
N LEU A 236 4.23 -35.50 5.09
CA LEU A 236 3.28 -35.63 3.98
C LEU A 236 3.84 -35.07 2.67
N TYR A 237 4.55 -33.94 2.74
CA TYR A 237 5.16 -33.30 1.58
C TYR A 237 6.30 -34.15 1.00
N LEU A 238 7.13 -34.73 1.87
CA LEU A 238 8.22 -35.63 1.46
C LEU A 238 7.69 -36.99 0.98
N GLY A 239 6.67 -37.55 1.65
CA GLY A 239 6.05 -38.81 1.23
C GLY A 239 5.26 -38.72 -0.08
N SER A 240 4.78 -37.53 -0.44
CA SER A 240 4.08 -37.29 -1.72
C SER A 240 5.02 -37.19 -2.90
N ARG A 241 6.34 -37.03 -2.69
CA ARG A 241 7.34 -37.15 -3.76
C ARG A 241 7.55 -38.63 -4.08
N LYS A 242 6.67 -39.18 -4.92
CA LYS A 242 6.94 -40.46 -5.60
C LYS A 242 8.34 -40.37 -6.23
N PRO A 243 9.27 -41.29 -5.92
CA PRO A 243 10.54 -41.35 -6.62
C PRO A 243 10.23 -41.56 -8.10
N GLY A 244 10.51 -40.53 -8.89
CA GLY A 244 10.29 -40.57 -10.33
C GLY A 244 11.12 -41.70 -10.93
N GLY A 245 10.45 -42.78 -11.30
CA GLY A 245 11.01 -43.81 -12.15
C GLY A 245 11.45 -43.16 -13.45
N VAL A 246 12.76 -43.15 -13.69
CA VAL A 246 13.35 -42.82 -14.98
C VAL A 246 12.97 -43.95 -15.93
N THR A 247 11.81 -43.85 -16.55
CA THR A 247 11.45 -44.72 -17.68
C THR A 247 12.30 -44.29 -18.86
N GLY A 248 13.23 -45.17 -19.24
CA GLY A 248 14.10 -45.00 -20.40
C GLY A 248 13.30 -44.66 -21.65
N LYS A 249 13.72 -43.58 -22.32
CA LYS A 249 13.41 -43.38 -23.73
C LYS A 249 14.38 -44.24 -24.52
N GLU A 250 13.85 -45.22 -25.23
CA GLU A 250 14.54 -45.90 -26.32
C GLU A 250 14.99 -44.87 -27.37
N PRO A 251 16.20 -45.00 -27.93
CA PRO A 251 16.67 -44.15 -29.01
C PRO A 251 15.93 -44.48 -30.31
N ILE A 252 15.24 -43.48 -30.85
CA ILE A 252 14.65 -43.52 -32.20
C ILE A 252 15.79 -43.55 -33.22
N PRO A 253 15.83 -44.52 -34.17
CA PRO A 253 16.82 -44.55 -35.23
C PRO A 253 16.57 -43.43 -36.24
N ARG A 254 17.56 -42.54 -36.42
CA ARG A 254 17.62 -41.57 -37.51
C ARG A 254 18.11 -42.28 -38.77
N GLU A 255 17.16 -42.61 -39.64
CA GLU A 255 17.41 -42.99 -41.03
C GLU A 255 18.00 -41.80 -41.83
N LEU A 256 18.84 -42.20 -42.78
CA LEU A 256 19.66 -41.43 -43.69
C LEU A 256 18.84 -40.49 -44.58
N GLY A 257 19.41 -39.33 -44.91
CA GLY A 257 18.87 -38.43 -45.92
C GLY A 257 19.78 -37.26 -46.28
N THR A 258 20.75 -37.53 -47.17
CA THR A 258 21.18 -36.64 -48.29
C THR A 258 21.73 -35.23 -48.01
N THR A 259 23.06 -35.16 -48.05
CA THR A 259 23.91 -34.28 -48.90
C THR A 259 23.41 -32.87 -49.27
N GLY A 260 24.12 -31.85 -48.79
CA GLY A 260 23.96 -30.47 -49.28
C GLY A 260 25.05 -29.50 -48.79
N ALA A 261 26.19 -29.51 -49.49
CA ALA A 261 27.15 -28.43 -49.72
C ALA A 261 27.49 -27.39 -48.61
N LEU A 262 28.75 -27.47 -48.17
CA LEU A 262 29.75 -26.40 -48.15
C LEU A 262 29.32 -24.96 -47.75
N ARG A 263 29.71 -24.55 -46.54
CA ARG A 263 30.36 -23.25 -46.32
C ARG A 263 31.17 -23.29 -45.02
N GLU A 264 32.49 -23.34 -45.17
CA GLU A 264 33.46 -23.06 -44.10
C GLU A 264 33.47 -21.56 -43.82
N GLU A 265 33.17 -21.15 -42.58
CA GLU A 265 33.57 -19.84 -42.05
C GLU A 265 34.33 -20.06 -40.73
N THR A 266 35.64 -20.18 -40.92
CA THR A 266 36.76 -19.65 -40.14
C THR A 266 36.44 -19.01 -38.78
N LEU A 267 36.80 -19.71 -37.71
CA LEU A 267 37.01 -19.15 -36.37
C LEU A 267 38.30 -18.32 -36.33
N PRO A 268 38.31 -17.10 -35.77
CA PRO A 268 39.55 -16.43 -35.43
C PRO A 268 40.08 -16.92 -34.09
N THR A 269 41.24 -17.57 -34.14
CA THR A 269 42.15 -17.79 -33.02
C THR A 269 42.67 -16.43 -32.55
N VAL A 270 42.31 -16.01 -31.34
CA VAL A 270 42.88 -14.83 -30.69
C VAL A 270 44.14 -15.28 -29.93
N SER A 271 45.26 -14.74 -30.38
CA SER A 271 46.60 -14.91 -29.83
C SER A 271 46.76 -14.23 -28.48
N GLU A 272 47.24 -15.00 -27.49
CA GLU A 272 47.90 -14.52 -26.28
C GLU A 272 49.27 -13.95 -26.67
N ASP A 273 49.42 -12.62 -26.62
CA ASP A 273 50.67 -11.93 -26.24
C ASP A 273 50.48 -10.42 -26.44
N ALA A 274 50.21 -9.70 -25.35
CA ALA A 274 50.29 -8.24 -25.31
C ALA A 274 50.87 -7.79 -23.95
N PRO A 275 51.81 -6.83 -23.95
CA PRO A 275 52.59 -6.46 -22.77
C PRO A 275 51.75 -5.70 -21.74
N ALA A 276 52.07 -5.93 -20.46
CA ALA A 276 51.44 -5.35 -19.29
C ALA A 276 51.32 -3.82 -19.40
N LYS A 277 50.08 -3.33 -19.41
CA LYS A 277 49.77 -1.91 -19.24
C LYS A 277 50.13 -1.44 -17.82
N PRO A 278 50.64 -0.21 -17.67
CA PRO A 278 50.91 0.38 -16.38
C PRO A 278 49.62 0.48 -15.56
N VAL A 279 49.73 0.16 -14.27
CA VAL A 279 48.67 0.26 -13.27
C VAL A 279 48.21 1.72 -13.20
N ASP A 280 47.00 1.99 -13.70
CA ASP A 280 46.31 3.27 -13.53
C ASP A 280 46.13 3.53 -12.03
N MET A 281 46.57 4.72 -11.59
CA MET A 281 46.21 5.25 -10.27
C MET A 281 44.68 5.32 -10.17
N PRO A 282 44.08 5.03 -9.00
CA PRO A 282 42.63 5.12 -8.83
C PRO A 282 42.20 6.55 -9.15
N ASP A 283 41.29 6.68 -10.12
CA ASP A 283 40.64 7.93 -10.47
C ASP A 283 40.12 8.63 -9.19
N PRO A 284 40.21 9.97 -9.11
CA PRO A 284 39.58 10.71 -8.02
C PRO A 284 38.09 10.36 -8.01
N VAL A 285 37.63 9.87 -6.85
CA VAL A 285 36.27 9.43 -6.55
C VAL A 285 35.26 10.29 -7.31
N GLY A 286 34.70 9.74 -8.38
CA GLY A 286 33.64 10.42 -9.14
C GLY A 286 32.49 10.81 -8.22
N PRO A 287 31.66 11.80 -8.59
CA PRO A 287 30.60 12.31 -7.72
C PRO A 287 29.78 11.13 -7.21
N MET A 288 29.81 10.90 -5.90
CA MET A 288 29.04 9.82 -5.29
C MET A 288 27.59 9.99 -5.70
N ARG A 289 26.97 8.93 -6.22
CA ARG A 289 25.55 8.97 -6.54
C ARG A 289 24.78 9.22 -5.24
N LEU A 290 23.92 10.23 -5.20
CA LEU A 290 23.13 10.59 -4.02
C LEU A 290 22.50 9.37 -3.33
N HIS A 291 21.99 8.44 -4.14
CA HIS A 291 21.37 7.21 -3.65
C HIS A 291 22.32 6.35 -2.81
N GLN A 292 23.62 6.29 -3.15
CA GLN A 292 24.63 5.58 -2.38
C GLN A 292 24.86 6.27 -1.03
N VAL A 293 24.97 7.60 -1.03
CA VAL A 293 25.18 8.39 0.20
C VAL A 293 24.02 8.21 1.17
N ILE A 294 22.77 8.22 0.67
CA ILE A 294 21.57 7.97 1.48
C ILE A 294 21.59 6.53 2.05
N ASN A 295 21.95 5.53 1.25
CA ASN A 295 22.01 4.14 1.72
C ASN A 295 23.11 3.92 2.77
N ASP A 296 24.27 4.55 2.59
CA ASP A 296 25.37 4.50 3.55
C ASP A 296 24.98 5.19 4.87
N ALA A 297 24.31 6.33 4.80
CA ALA A 297 23.80 7.04 5.99
C ALA A 297 22.76 6.19 6.75
N ARG A 298 21.84 5.50 6.05
CA ARG A 298 20.88 4.59 6.67
C ARG A 298 21.55 3.37 7.31
N THR A 299 22.60 2.85 6.70
CA THR A 299 23.36 1.72 7.26
C THR A 299 24.04 2.13 8.57
N LEU A 300 24.65 3.32 8.62
CA LEU A 300 25.22 3.90 9.85
C LEU A 300 24.16 4.16 10.92
N GLU A 301 22.98 4.65 10.54
CA GLU A 301 21.85 4.85 11.45
C GLU A 301 21.42 3.52 12.11
N GLN A 302 21.30 2.45 11.32
CA GLN A 302 20.94 1.11 11.81
C GLN A 302 21.99 0.53 12.77
N GLN A 303 23.25 0.90 12.62
CA GLN A 303 24.33 0.53 13.51
C GLN A 303 24.41 1.40 14.79
N GLY A 304 23.54 2.40 14.92
CA GLY A 304 23.52 3.32 16.05
C GLY A 304 24.43 4.54 15.90
N HIS A 305 25.17 4.66 14.80
CA HIS A 305 26.09 5.77 14.50
C HIS A 305 25.36 6.96 13.85
N SER A 306 24.30 7.45 14.50
CA SER A 306 23.46 8.52 13.95
C SER A 306 24.22 9.84 13.69
N SER A 307 25.24 10.17 14.50
CA SER A 307 26.08 11.36 14.30
C SER A 307 26.98 11.25 13.06
N GLU A 308 27.55 10.06 12.82
CA GLU A 308 28.39 9.79 11.64
C GLU A 308 27.56 9.78 10.35
N ALA A 309 26.34 9.24 10.41
CA ALA A 309 25.37 9.30 9.32
C ALA A 309 25.05 10.75 8.90
N LEU A 310 24.84 11.64 9.88
CA LEU A 310 24.59 13.06 9.61
C LEU A 310 25.82 13.77 9.03
N ALA A 311 27.03 13.46 9.54
CA ALA A 311 28.26 14.03 9.04
C ALA A 311 28.48 13.71 7.55
N LYS A 312 28.25 12.46 7.13
CA LYS A 312 28.34 12.05 5.72
C LYS A 312 27.35 12.77 4.81
N LEU A 313 26.10 12.98 5.25
CA LEU A 313 25.12 13.73 4.46
C LEU A 313 25.51 15.21 4.32
N ARG A 314 26.09 15.82 5.35
CA ARG A 314 26.57 17.21 5.30
C ARG A 314 27.83 17.39 4.44
N GLU A 315 28.73 16.42 4.45
CA GLU A 315 29.88 16.40 3.54
C GLU A 315 29.43 16.35 2.09
N TYR A 316 28.40 15.53 1.80
CA TYR A 316 27.81 15.48 0.46
C TYR A 316 27.10 16.79 0.08
N GLU A 317 26.36 17.40 1.00
CA GLU A 317 25.76 18.74 0.82
C GLU A 317 26.82 19.81 0.49
N GLN A 318 27.99 19.76 1.14
CA GLN A 318 29.10 20.68 0.85
C GLN A 318 29.76 20.42 -0.51
N SER A 319 29.74 19.17 -0.99
CA SER A 319 30.31 18.79 -2.30
C SER A 319 29.42 19.19 -3.49
N LEU A 320 28.16 19.57 -3.26
CA LEU A 320 27.25 20.06 -4.30
C LEU A 320 27.60 21.52 -4.63
N GLU A 321 28.54 21.72 -5.56
CA GLU A 321 29.05 23.04 -5.98
C GLU A 321 27.95 24.00 -6.51
N ASP A 322 26.78 23.50 -6.93
CA ASP A 322 25.72 24.30 -7.55
C ASP A 322 24.56 24.70 -6.61
N GLY A 323 24.65 24.42 -5.31
CA GLY A 323 23.70 24.94 -4.29
C GLY A 323 22.24 24.48 -4.44
N LYS A 324 21.93 23.62 -5.41
CA LYS A 324 20.59 23.07 -5.61
C LYS A 324 20.50 21.72 -4.92
N LEU A 325 20.22 21.76 -3.62
CA LEU A 325 20.00 20.55 -2.83
C LEU A 325 18.81 19.78 -3.38
N GLU A 326 18.99 18.50 -3.74
CA GLU A 326 17.85 17.65 -4.05
C GLU A 326 16.93 17.55 -2.82
N PRO A 327 15.60 17.66 -2.99
CA PRO A 327 14.66 17.69 -1.88
C PRO A 327 14.75 16.43 -1.00
N ASP A 328 15.11 15.29 -1.61
CA ASP A 328 15.29 14.01 -0.91
C ASP A 328 16.46 14.04 0.08
N LEU A 329 17.58 14.68 -0.28
CA LEU A 329 18.73 14.85 0.61
C LEU A 329 18.37 15.73 1.80
N LYS A 330 17.67 16.84 1.54
CA LYS A 330 17.22 17.79 2.58
C LYS A 330 16.31 17.11 3.61
N ASN A 331 15.36 16.31 3.14
CA ASN A 331 14.42 15.58 3.97
C ASN A 331 15.13 14.56 4.86
N GLU A 332 16.12 13.83 4.33
CA GLU A 332 16.86 12.83 5.11
C GLU A 332 17.79 13.49 6.16
N ILE A 333 18.41 14.63 5.84
CA ILE A 333 19.19 15.44 6.81
C ILE A 333 18.28 15.88 7.97
N GLN A 334 17.14 16.50 7.68
CA GLN A 334 16.19 16.97 8.71
C GLN A 334 15.67 15.83 9.60
N ARG A 335 15.44 14.65 9.00
CA ARG A 335 15.03 13.46 9.75
C ARG A 335 16.10 13.03 10.75
N LEU A 336 17.36 12.92 10.33
CA LEU A 336 18.46 12.50 11.21
C LEU A 336 18.73 13.52 12.31
N GLU A 337 18.66 14.82 12.02
CA GLU A 337 18.78 15.89 13.02
C GLU A 337 17.72 15.74 14.13
N LYS A 338 16.47 15.45 13.75
CA LYS A 338 15.37 15.23 14.71
C LYS A 338 15.60 14.00 15.59
N ILE A 339 16.17 12.93 15.04
CA ILE A 339 16.50 11.71 15.79
C ILE A 339 17.62 11.98 16.78
N ILE A 340 18.68 12.69 16.37
CA ILE A 340 19.79 13.07 17.25
C ILE A 340 19.30 14.01 18.36
N ALA A 341 18.49 15.01 18.04
CA ALA A 341 17.92 15.93 19.03
C ALA A 341 17.11 15.19 20.10
N ARG A 342 16.28 14.21 19.70
CA ARG A 342 15.53 13.36 20.64
C ARG A 342 16.43 12.50 21.51
N LYS A 343 17.47 11.89 20.94
CA LYS A 343 18.45 11.09 21.72
C LYS A 343 19.20 11.95 22.73
N ASN A 344 19.64 13.16 22.32
CA ASN A 344 20.34 14.10 23.20
C ASN A 344 19.44 14.61 24.33
N ALA A 345 18.16 14.90 24.03
CA ALA A 345 17.18 15.26 25.05
C ALA A 345 16.96 14.10 26.04
N ALA A 346 16.80 12.87 25.54
CA ALA A 346 16.64 11.69 26.40
C ALA A 346 17.86 11.46 27.30
N SER A 347 19.08 11.64 26.79
CA SER A 347 20.30 11.52 27.61
C SER A 347 20.45 12.65 28.63
N PHE A 348 19.88 13.83 28.37
CA PHE A 348 19.92 14.96 29.30
C PHE A 348 18.95 14.78 30.48
N PHE A 349 17.79 14.16 30.24
CA PHE A 349 16.78 13.92 31.29
C PHE A 349 16.93 12.57 32.02
N GLY A 350 17.79 11.67 31.53
CA GLY A 350 17.96 10.33 32.08
C GLY A 350 19.40 10.06 32.52
N SER A 351 19.74 10.46 33.75
CA SER A 351 20.78 9.88 34.63
C SER A 351 20.92 10.79 35.86
N SER A 352 19.89 10.85 36.70
CA SER A 352 20.05 11.25 38.10
C SER A 352 19.71 10.01 38.92
N GLU A 353 20.69 9.10 39.02
CA GLU A 353 20.71 8.09 40.08
C GLU A 353 21.15 8.72 41.41
#